data_AF-A0A4Y3HRK7-F1
#
_entry.id   AF-A0A4Y3HRK7-F1
#
_cell.length_a   1.000
_cell.length_b   1.000
_cell.length_c   1.000
_cell.angle_alpha   90.00
_cell.angle_beta   90.00
_cell.angle_gamma   90.00
#
_symmetry.space_group_name_H-M   'P 1'
#
loop_
_entity.id
_entity.type
_entity.pdbx_description
1 polymer ?
#
loop_
_entity_poly.entity_id
_entity_poly.type
_entity_poly.pdbx_seq_one_letter_code
_entity_poly.pdbx_strand_id
1 'polypeptide(L)'
;MKKLLIGVAITVSISASVSAQVPDHAAKAEFCTSFSELARDAMRARQDGKPMSQALKPMLADNANALNELDALAAETPEAAEFAHLAADLMRRMRDYTVEVYAEAYRKPVGYSDNLKAQYVNDFENAVFSECITDY
;
A
#
# COMPACT_ATOMS: atom_id res chain seq x y z
N MET A 1 -0.04 20.11 15.69
CA MET A 1 -0.91 19.97 14.49
C MET A 1 -0.12 19.81 13.17
N LYS A 2 1.13 19.29 13.17
CA LYS A 2 1.91 19.00 11.95
C LYS A 2 2.00 17.51 11.59
N LYS A 3 1.60 16.61 12.50
CA LYS A 3 1.67 15.14 12.31
C LYS A 3 0.44 14.55 11.58
N LEU A 4 -0.64 15.32 11.48
CA LEU A 4 -1.86 14.92 10.78
C LEU A 4 -1.79 15.16 9.26
N LEU A 5 -0.83 15.97 8.79
CA LEU A 5 -0.71 16.38 7.39
C LEU A 5 0.06 15.37 6.52
N ILE A 6 0.79 14.43 7.13
CA ILE A 6 1.59 13.44 6.39
C ILE A 6 0.74 12.22 6.04
N GLY A 7 -0.20 11.81 6.90
CA GLY A 7 -1.20 10.78 6.56
C GLY A 7 -2.10 11.20 5.39
N VAL A 8 -2.53 12.46 5.40
CA VAL A 8 -3.33 13.08 4.33
C VAL A 8 -2.59 13.17 2.99
N ALA A 9 -1.26 13.29 2.99
CA ALA A 9 -0.48 13.35 1.76
C ALA A 9 -0.41 11.98 1.04
N ILE A 10 -0.43 10.88 1.80
CA ILE A 10 -0.44 9.51 1.26
C ILE A 10 -1.79 9.24 0.61
N THR A 11 -2.89 9.60 1.28
CA THR A 11 -4.24 9.30 0.80
C THR A 11 -4.70 10.18 -0.35
N VAL A 12 -4.32 11.47 -0.39
CA VAL A 12 -4.62 12.36 -1.53
C VAL A 12 -3.88 11.97 -2.81
N SER A 13 -2.68 11.38 -2.69
CA SER A 13 -1.88 10.96 -3.85
C SER A 13 -2.44 9.70 -4.51
N ILE A 14 -2.94 8.77 -3.70
CA ILE A 14 -3.56 7.52 -4.15
C ILE A 14 -4.93 7.82 -4.75
N SER A 15 -5.76 8.63 -4.10
CA SER A 15 -7.14 8.85 -4.54
C SER A 15 -7.24 9.68 -5.84
N ALA A 16 -6.33 10.63 -6.05
CA ALA A 16 -6.20 11.36 -7.33
C ALA A 16 -5.66 10.48 -8.47
N SER A 17 -4.75 9.54 -8.17
CA SER A 17 -4.16 8.64 -9.18
C SER A 17 -5.09 7.48 -9.54
N VAL A 18 -5.80 6.92 -8.57
CA VAL A 18 -6.74 5.81 -8.75
C VAL A 18 -7.98 6.29 -9.48
N SER A 19 -8.53 7.46 -9.14
CA SER A 19 -9.71 8.01 -9.86
C SER A 19 -9.40 8.38 -11.32
N ALA A 20 -8.12 8.66 -11.65
CA ALA A 20 -7.69 8.93 -13.02
C ALA A 20 -7.33 7.64 -13.82
N GLN A 21 -6.94 6.56 -13.15
CA GLN A 21 -6.51 5.30 -13.79
C GLN A 21 -7.57 4.19 -13.73
N VAL A 22 -8.53 4.30 -12.81
CA VAL A 22 -9.54 3.28 -12.51
C VAL A 22 -10.91 3.97 -12.46
N PRO A 23 -11.52 4.24 -13.63
CA PRO A 23 -12.78 4.98 -13.71
C PRO A 23 -14.00 4.17 -13.24
N ASP A 24 -13.83 2.86 -13.07
CA ASP A 24 -14.89 1.96 -12.64
C ASP A 24 -14.95 1.84 -11.10
N HIS A 25 -16.15 2.02 -10.56
CA HIS A 25 -16.41 1.94 -9.12
C HIS A 25 -16.03 0.59 -8.53
N ALA A 26 -16.25 -0.50 -9.27
CA ALA A 26 -15.90 -1.84 -8.80
C ALA A 26 -14.38 -2.00 -8.68
N ALA A 27 -13.64 -1.57 -9.70
CA ALA A 27 -12.18 -1.62 -9.68
C ALA A 27 -11.54 -0.67 -8.63
N LYS A 28 -12.14 0.50 -8.35
CA LYS A 28 -11.70 1.36 -7.22
C LYS A 28 -11.95 0.69 -5.87
N ALA A 29 -13.12 0.05 -5.68
CA ALA A 29 -13.44 -0.66 -4.45
C ALA A 29 -12.52 -1.87 -4.23
N GLU A 30 -12.20 -2.61 -5.30
CA GLU A 30 -11.24 -3.71 -5.27
C GLU A 30 -9.84 -3.21 -4.88
N PHE A 31 -9.36 -2.13 -5.52
CA PHE A 31 -8.09 -1.51 -5.16
C PHE A 31 -8.04 -1.09 -3.68
N CYS A 32 -9.07 -0.38 -3.19
CA CYS A 32 -9.12 0.05 -1.79
C CYS A 32 -9.18 -1.12 -0.81
N THR A 33 -9.83 -2.22 -1.20
CA THR A 33 -9.86 -3.46 -0.41
C THR A 33 -8.46 -4.06 -0.31
N SER A 34 -7.75 -4.24 -1.42
CA SER A 34 -6.36 -4.74 -1.39
C SER A 34 -5.43 -3.81 -0.59
N PHE A 35 -5.65 -2.50 -0.67
CA PHE A 35 -4.86 -1.52 0.07
C PHE A 35 -5.15 -1.53 1.58
N SER A 36 -6.39 -1.78 2.00
CA SER A 36 -6.72 -1.92 3.42
C SER A 36 -6.23 -3.25 4.00
N GLU A 37 -6.23 -4.32 3.20
CA GLU A 37 -5.62 -5.60 3.58
C GLU A 37 -4.11 -5.47 3.83
N LEU A 38 -3.41 -4.69 2.99
CA LEU A 38 -2.02 -4.33 3.23
C LEU A 38 -1.83 -3.61 4.58
N ALA A 39 -2.70 -2.65 4.89
CA ALA A 39 -2.67 -1.94 6.17
C ALA A 39 -2.93 -2.89 7.36
N ARG A 40 -3.88 -3.82 7.21
CA ARG A 40 -4.16 -4.87 8.18
C ARG A 40 -2.91 -5.72 8.45
N ASP A 41 -2.23 -6.17 7.41
CA ASP A 41 -1.03 -7.01 7.53
C ASP A 41 0.15 -6.27 8.15
N ALA A 42 0.37 -5.02 7.76
CA ALA A 42 1.36 -4.15 8.37
C ALA A 42 1.12 -3.99 9.87
N MET A 43 -0.14 -3.74 10.26
CA MET A 43 -0.49 -3.56 11.66
C MET A 43 -0.42 -4.87 12.46
N ARG A 44 -0.81 -6.01 11.86
CA ARG A 44 -0.62 -7.34 12.48
C ARG A 44 0.85 -7.62 12.75
N ALA A 45 1.72 -7.41 11.76
CA ALA A 45 3.16 -7.60 11.92
C ALA A 45 3.72 -6.73 13.06
N ARG A 46 3.21 -5.49 13.17
CA ARG A 46 3.53 -4.61 14.29
C ARG A 46 3.03 -5.17 15.64
N GLN A 47 1.78 -5.62 15.73
CA GLN A 47 1.19 -6.18 16.96
C GLN A 47 1.87 -7.48 17.41
N ASP A 48 2.44 -8.23 16.46
CA ASP A 48 3.24 -9.43 16.70
C ASP A 48 4.69 -9.10 17.14
N GLY A 49 5.08 -7.83 17.13
CA GLY A 49 6.44 -7.41 17.46
C GLY A 49 7.49 -7.75 16.40
N LYS A 50 7.07 -8.10 15.17
CA LYS A 50 8.02 -8.35 14.07
C LYS A 50 8.74 -7.06 13.72
N PRO A 51 10.07 -7.05 13.49
CA PRO A 51 10.76 -5.87 12.97
C PRO A 51 10.22 -5.47 11.59
N MET A 52 10.10 -4.17 11.33
CA MET A 52 9.57 -3.65 10.05
C MET A 52 10.37 -4.18 8.84
N SER A 53 11.69 -4.28 8.97
CA SER A 53 12.56 -4.83 7.92
C SER A 53 12.24 -6.28 7.58
N GLN A 54 11.80 -7.08 8.55
CA GLN A 54 11.38 -8.47 8.32
C GLN A 54 9.97 -8.51 7.72
N ALA A 55 9.08 -7.64 8.18
CA ALA A 55 7.70 -7.60 7.73
C ALA A 55 7.55 -7.08 6.28
N LEU A 56 8.43 -6.17 5.84
CA LEU A 56 8.48 -5.64 4.47
C LEU A 56 9.17 -6.59 3.48
N LYS A 57 10.02 -7.51 3.96
CA LYS A 57 10.90 -8.31 3.12
C LYS A 57 10.18 -9.09 2.00
N PRO A 58 9.05 -9.77 2.25
CA PRO A 58 8.35 -10.50 1.19
C PRO A 58 7.89 -9.56 0.07
N MET A 59 7.27 -8.44 0.43
CA MET A 59 6.74 -7.47 -0.53
C MET A 59 7.82 -6.80 -1.37
N LEU A 60 8.99 -6.52 -0.77
CA LEU A 60 10.13 -5.97 -1.50
C LEU A 60 10.72 -7.00 -2.50
N ALA A 61 10.67 -8.29 -2.15
CA ALA A 61 11.12 -9.35 -3.05
C ALA A 61 10.15 -9.51 -4.24
N ASP A 62 8.84 -9.50 -3.99
CA ASP A 62 7.82 -9.59 -5.04
C ASP A 62 7.91 -8.40 -6.01
N ASN A 63 8.11 -7.18 -5.48
CA ASN A 63 8.31 -5.99 -6.30
C ASN A 63 9.57 -6.08 -7.18
N ALA A 64 10.68 -6.59 -6.64
CA ALA A 64 11.91 -6.76 -7.39
C ALA A 64 11.77 -7.80 -8.52
N ASN A 65 11.08 -8.92 -8.25
CA ASN A 65 10.80 -9.94 -9.27
C ASN A 65 9.93 -9.38 -10.40
N ALA A 66 8.85 -8.67 -10.06
CA ALA A 66 7.95 -8.10 -11.05
C ALA A 66 8.64 -7.01 -11.91
N LEU A 67 9.56 -6.23 -11.34
CA LEU A 67 10.37 -5.28 -12.11
C LEU A 67 11.29 -6.00 -13.11
N ASN A 68 11.91 -7.12 -12.71
CA ASN A 68 12.74 -7.91 -13.62
C ASN A 68 11.93 -8.52 -14.78
N GLU A 69 10.69 -8.96 -14.52
CA GLU A 69 9.79 -9.48 -15.56
C GLU A 69 9.39 -8.40 -16.57
N LEU A 70 9.15 -7.16 -16.10
CA LEU A 70 8.89 -6.03 -16.99
C LEU A 70 10.10 -5.65 -17.84
N ASP A 71 11.31 -5.68 -17.26
CA ASP A 71 12.54 -5.41 -18.02
C ASP A 71 12.73 -6.45 -19.15
N ALA A 72 12.34 -7.70 -18.92
CA ALA A 72 12.34 -8.74 -19.95
C ALA A 72 11.31 -8.45 -21.06
N LEU A 73 10.09 -8.03 -20.69
CA LEU A 73 9.03 -7.67 -21.64
C LEU A 73 9.42 -6.44 -22.49
N ALA A 74 10.08 -5.46 -21.88
CA ALA A 74 10.55 -4.25 -22.57
C ALA A 74 11.56 -4.54 -23.69
N ALA A 75 12.24 -5.68 -23.65
CA ALA A 75 13.22 -6.08 -24.65
C ALA A 75 12.59 -6.69 -25.92
N GLU A 76 11.29 -7.01 -25.91
CA GLU A 76 10.63 -7.71 -27.02
C GLU A 76 10.25 -6.76 -28.17
N THR A 77 9.60 -5.63 -27.87
CA THR A 77 9.17 -4.64 -28.86
C THR A 77 9.16 -3.21 -28.30
N PRO A 78 9.20 -2.16 -29.16
CA PRO A 78 9.08 -0.77 -28.71
C PRO A 78 7.75 -0.45 -28.00
N GLU A 79 6.65 -1.07 -28.42
CA GLU A 79 5.33 -0.91 -27.80
C GLU A 79 5.30 -1.60 -26.41
N ALA A 80 5.93 -2.78 -26.30
CA ALA A 80 6.10 -3.47 -25.03
C ALA A 80 6.99 -2.68 -24.07
N ALA A 81 8.00 -1.96 -24.57
CA ALA A 81 8.85 -1.08 -23.77
C ALA A 81 8.08 0.10 -23.16
N GLU A 82 7.19 0.75 -23.93
CA GLU A 82 6.36 1.85 -23.41
C GLU A 82 5.41 1.37 -22.31
N PHE A 83 4.76 0.23 -22.52
CA PHE A 83 3.90 -0.40 -21.51
C PHE A 83 4.68 -0.79 -20.25
N ALA A 84 5.85 -1.43 -20.43
CA ALA A 84 6.70 -1.84 -19.31
C ALA A 84 7.20 -0.64 -18.49
N HIS A 85 7.52 0.49 -19.12
CA HIS A 85 7.88 1.72 -18.41
C HIS A 85 6.74 2.23 -17.52
N LEU A 86 5.52 2.32 -18.06
CA LEU A 86 4.35 2.76 -17.28
C LEU A 86 4.06 1.82 -16.11
N ALA A 87 4.13 0.51 -16.34
CA ALA A 87 3.92 -0.50 -15.32
C ALA A 87 5.01 -0.48 -14.23
N ALA A 88 6.27 -0.26 -14.60
CA ALA A 88 7.38 -0.15 -13.66
C ALA A 88 7.23 1.09 -12.75
N ASP A 89 6.79 2.23 -13.31
CA ASP A 89 6.54 3.44 -12.53
C ASP A 89 5.35 3.29 -11.57
N LEU A 90 4.30 2.60 -12.00
CA LEU A 90 3.21 2.22 -11.10
C LEU A 90 3.72 1.33 -9.95
N MET A 91 4.51 0.30 -10.25
CA MET A 91 5.05 -0.60 -9.23
C MET A 91 6.01 0.07 -8.26
N ARG A 92 6.83 1.02 -8.71
CA ARG A 92 7.69 1.83 -7.82
C ARG A 92 6.85 2.66 -6.85
N ARG A 93 5.79 3.32 -7.35
CA ARG A 93 4.86 4.08 -6.50
C ARG A 93 4.16 3.18 -5.49
N MET A 94 3.66 2.01 -5.91
CA MET A 94 3.04 1.04 -5.02
C MET A 94 3.99 0.54 -3.93
N ARG A 95 5.27 0.32 -4.25
CA ARG A 95 6.29 -0.02 -3.26
C ARG A 95 6.49 1.11 -2.25
N ASP A 96 6.59 2.35 -2.70
CA ASP A 96 6.82 3.48 -1.81
C ASP A 96 5.61 3.67 -0.87
N TYR A 97 4.38 3.55 -1.37
CA TYR A 97 3.17 3.52 -0.54
C TYR A 97 3.17 2.37 0.48
N THR A 98 3.60 1.18 0.06
CA THR A 98 3.74 0.03 0.97
C THR A 98 4.65 0.36 2.13
N VAL A 99 5.82 0.94 1.85
CA VAL A 99 6.78 1.34 2.90
C VAL A 99 6.15 2.35 3.86
N GLU A 100 5.38 3.31 3.37
CA GLU A 100 4.74 4.32 4.19
C GLU A 100 3.64 3.76 5.10
N VAL A 101 2.79 2.86 4.58
CA VAL A 101 1.76 2.16 5.37
C VAL A 101 2.40 1.39 6.53
N TYR A 102 3.48 0.65 6.26
CA TYR A 102 4.24 -0.02 7.30
C TYR A 102 4.86 0.97 8.28
N ALA A 103 5.48 2.05 7.80
CA ALA A 103 6.07 3.04 8.68
C ALA A 103 5.03 3.65 9.64
N GLU A 104 3.80 3.90 9.16
CA GLU A 104 2.73 4.43 10.00
C GLU A 104 2.19 3.39 11.00
N ALA A 105 1.96 2.15 10.56
CA ALA A 105 1.60 1.06 11.47
C ALA A 105 2.63 0.92 12.60
N TYR A 106 3.92 1.02 12.28
CA TYR A 106 5.00 0.87 13.26
C TYR A 106 5.18 2.06 14.22
N ARG A 107 4.56 3.20 13.95
CA ARG A 107 4.45 4.32 14.91
C ARG A 107 3.34 4.10 15.94
N LYS A 108 2.42 3.15 15.71
CA LYS A 108 1.34 2.84 16.65
C LYS A 108 1.84 1.99 17.84
N PRO A 109 1.18 2.09 19.00
CA PRO A 109 1.48 1.24 20.15
C PRO A 109 1.17 -0.24 19.88
N VAL A 110 1.77 -1.12 20.68
CA VAL A 110 1.38 -2.55 20.73
C VAL A 110 0.33 -2.72 21.82
N GLY A 111 -0.76 -3.40 21.50
CA GLY A 111 -1.79 -3.78 22.44
C GLY A 111 -1.25 -4.76 23.48
N TYR A 112 -1.60 -4.55 24.75
CA TYR A 112 -1.19 -5.42 25.86
C TYR A 112 -2.03 -6.69 25.97
N SER A 113 -3.17 -6.76 25.27
CA SER A 113 -4.06 -7.92 25.22
C SER A 113 -4.42 -8.23 23.77
N ASP A 114 -4.83 -9.47 23.50
CA ASP A 114 -5.21 -9.89 22.15
C ASP A 114 -6.40 -9.09 21.62
N ASN A 115 -7.36 -8.75 22.48
CA ASN A 115 -8.49 -7.89 22.12
C ASN A 115 -8.02 -6.50 21.68
N LEU A 116 -7.08 -5.90 22.40
CA LEU A 116 -6.58 -4.56 22.05
C LEU A 116 -5.70 -4.60 20.78
N LYS A 117 -4.93 -5.67 20.57
CA LYS A 117 -4.20 -5.88 19.32
C LYS A 117 -5.15 -5.96 18.13
N ALA A 118 -6.20 -6.79 18.24
CA ALA A 118 -7.22 -6.94 17.21
C ALA A 118 -7.95 -5.62 16.93
N GLN A 119 -8.28 -4.87 17.98
CA GLN A 119 -8.87 -3.54 17.83
C GLN A 119 -7.95 -2.61 17.03
N TYR A 120 -6.66 -2.51 17.39
CA TYR A 120 -5.75 -1.64 16.66
C TYR A 120 -5.55 -2.04 15.19
N VAL A 121 -5.59 -3.34 14.88
CA VAL A 121 -5.56 -3.83 13.50
C VAL A 121 -6.79 -3.34 12.74
N ASN A 122 -7.99 -3.58 13.29
CA ASN A 122 -9.24 -3.20 12.65
C ASN A 122 -9.39 -1.68 12.50
N ASP A 123 -9.04 -0.91 13.53
CA ASP A 123 -9.12 0.54 13.50
C ASP A 123 -8.18 1.13 12.44
N PHE A 124 -6.97 0.57 12.31
CA PHE A 124 -5.99 1.01 11.33
C PHE A 124 -6.42 0.67 9.90
N GLU A 125 -6.86 -0.56 9.67
CA GLU A 125 -7.40 -1.00 8.38
C GLU A 125 -8.59 -0.14 7.95
N ASN A 126 -9.57 0.04 8.84
CA ASN A 126 -10.79 0.80 8.53
C ASN A 126 -10.48 2.26 8.23
N ALA A 127 -9.51 2.86 8.92
CA ALA A 127 -9.07 4.22 8.62
C ALA A 127 -8.50 4.31 7.20
N VAL A 128 -7.62 3.38 6.82
CA VAL A 128 -7.03 3.34 5.47
C VAL A 128 -8.09 3.10 4.40
N PHE A 129 -8.99 2.13 4.61
CA PHE A 129 -10.08 1.85 3.67
C PHE A 129 -10.99 3.05 3.50
N SER A 130 -11.43 3.65 4.61
CA SER A 130 -12.32 4.80 4.61
C SER A 130 -11.68 5.94 3.85
N GLU A 131 -10.45 6.32 4.17
CA GLU A 131 -9.75 7.40 3.46
C GLU A 131 -9.58 7.10 1.96
N CYS A 132 -9.28 5.85 1.57
CA CYS A 132 -9.18 5.46 0.16
C CYS A 132 -10.49 5.64 -0.60
N ILE A 133 -11.63 5.39 0.07
CA ILE A 133 -12.95 5.44 -0.55
C ILE A 133 -13.64 6.81 -0.37
N THR A 134 -13.11 7.76 0.41
CA THR A 134 -13.86 9.00 0.78
C THR A 134 -14.02 10.02 -0.37
N ASP A 135 -13.39 9.82 -1.53
CA ASP A 135 -13.59 10.69 -2.70
C ASP A 135 -14.85 10.32 -3.52
N TYR A 136 -16.01 10.26 -2.84
CA TYR A 136 -17.35 10.09 -3.42
C TYR A 136 -18.27 11.24 -3.03
#